data_AF-A0A375A6I3-F1
#
_entry.id   AF-A0A375A6I3-F1
#
_cell.length_a   1.000
_cell.length_b   1.000
_cell.length_c   1.000
_cell.angle_alpha   90.00
_cell.angle_beta   90.00
_cell.angle_gamma   90.00
#
_symmetry.space_group_name_H-M   'P 1'
#
loop_
_entity.id
_entity.type
_entity.pdbx_description
1 polymer ?
#
loop_
_entity_poly.entity_id
_entity_poly.type
_entity_poly.pdbx_seq_one_letter_code
_entity_poly.pdbx_strand_id
1 'polypeptide(L)'
;MVVSAPKDADDHAVLNAVKKRGRWIYQQLRDFRQQREYITPRQYISGESHYYLGKQYLLKVLEEPSGIQGVKMLRGKLEVTLHQRNAAKVRQLLVDWYKTRAKEVFSRRLEAMLEQALWVSERPQLHLLTMQTQWGSCSPHGRLTLNPYLVKAPRECIDYVILHELCHIAEHNHSERFYRLMGQVMPAWEIVKTRLDGMAGVIFSDL
;
A
#
# COMPACT_ATOMS: atom_id res chain seq x y z
N MET A 1 6.76 16.25 16.54
CA MET A 1 5.74 15.19 16.40
C MET A 1 4.39 15.83 16.65
N VAL A 2 3.43 15.63 15.75
CA VAL A 2 2.07 16.15 15.89
C VAL A 2 1.15 14.95 16.12
N VAL A 3 0.25 15.04 17.10
CA VAL A 3 -0.69 13.96 17.45
C VAL A 3 -2.09 14.50 17.25
N SER A 4 -2.91 13.82 16.45
CA SER A 4 -4.32 14.13 16.29
C SER A 4 -5.14 13.35 17.32
N ALA A 5 -6.03 14.05 18.02
CA ALA A 5 -6.93 13.49 19.01
C ALA A 5 -8.36 14.01 18.78
N PRO A 6 -9.40 13.34 19.30
CA PRO A 6 -10.76 13.87 19.32
C PRO A 6 -10.79 15.28 19.93
N LYS A 7 -11.68 16.16 19.45
CA LYS A 7 -11.77 17.56 19.91
C LYS A 7 -12.03 17.67 21.42
N ASP A 8 -12.68 16.66 21.98
CA ASP A 8 -13.14 16.63 23.37
C ASP A 8 -12.21 15.81 24.27
N ALA A 9 -11.09 15.31 23.72
CA ALA A 9 -10.11 14.56 24.48
C ALA A 9 -9.30 15.50 25.36
N ASP A 10 -9.19 15.15 26.65
CA ASP A 10 -8.35 15.86 27.60
C ASP A 10 -6.86 15.74 27.23
N ASP A 11 -6.15 16.87 27.23
CA ASP A 11 -4.73 16.94 26.88
C ASP A 11 -3.87 16.04 27.76
N HIS A 12 -4.23 15.89 29.04
CA HIS A 12 -3.52 15.05 29.99
C HIS A 12 -3.70 13.55 29.67
N ALA A 13 -4.90 13.15 29.22
CA ALA A 13 -5.18 11.81 28.72
C ALA A 13 -4.43 11.53 27.40
N VAL A 14 -4.39 12.49 26.48
CA VAL A 14 -3.62 12.38 25.21
C VAL A 14 -2.12 12.25 25.49
N LEU A 15 -1.56 13.09 26.36
CA LEU A 15 -0.16 13.03 26.80
C LEU A 15 0.18 11.68 27.45
N ASN A 16 -0.72 11.16 28.31
CA ASN A 16 -0.52 9.86 28.93
C ASN A 16 -0.58 8.70 27.93
N ALA A 17 -1.47 8.75 26.94
CA ALA A 17 -1.55 7.75 25.86
C ALA A 17 -0.27 7.77 24.99
N VAL A 18 0.23 8.95 24.64
CA VAL A 18 1.48 9.15 23.89
C VAL A 18 2.68 8.67 24.70
N LYS A 19 2.76 9.00 26.00
CA LYS A 19 3.83 8.53 26.90
C LYS A 19 3.82 7.02 27.07
N LYS A 20 2.65 6.40 27.25
CA LYS A 20 2.50 4.92 27.33
C LYS A 20 2.98 4.22 26.06
N ARG A 21 2.86 4.87 24.89
CA ARG A 21 3.37 4.36 23.61
C ARG A 21 4.73 4.94 23.22
N GLY A 22 5.39 5.72 24.08
CA GLY A 22 6.58 6.50 23.73
C GLY A 22 7.74 5.66 23.20
N ARG A 23 7.97 4.48 23.80
CA ARG A 23 9.00 3.53 23.32
C ARG A 23 8.66 2.99 21.93
N TRP A 24 7.39 2.65 21.67
CA TRP A 24 6.92 2.21 20.34
C TRP A 24 7.02 3.34 19.31
N ILE A 25 6.62 4.56 19.65
CA ILE A 25 6.71 5.74 18.77
C ILE A 25 8.16 6.03 18.40
N TYR A 26 9.08 6.02 19.37
CA TYR A 26 10.50 6.26 19.13
C TYR A 26 11.10 5.17 18.24
N GLN A 27 10.77 3.91 18.48
CA GLN A 27 11.19 2.78 17.65
C GLN A 27 10.70 2.95 16.21
N GLN A 28 9.40 3.23 16.02
CA GLN A 28 8.81 3.48 14.70
C GLN A 28 9.48 4.66 13.99
N LEU A 29 9.67 5.80 14.67
CA LEU A 29 10.34 6.97 14.08
C LEU A 29 11.79 6.68 13.68
N ARG A 30 12.52 5.88 14.46
CA ARG A 30 13.88 5.47 14.15
C ARG A 30 13.91 4.54 12.94
N ASP A 31 13.04 3.55 12.92
CA ASP A 31 12.93 2.59 11.82
C ASP A 31 12.52 3.32 10.52
N PHE A 32 11.59 4.27 10.58
CA PHE A 32 11.23 5.13 9.43
C PHE A 32 12.40 6.00 8.95
N ARG A 33 13.21 6.55 9.86
CA ARG A 33 14.40 7.35 9.48
C ARG A 33 15.47 6.50 8.82
N GLN A 34 15.79 5.34 9.40
CA GLN A 34 16.75 4.40 8.81
C GLN A 34 16.29 3.88 7.44
N GLN A 35 14.99 3.62 7.27
CA GLN A 35 14.43 3.23 5.97
C GLN A 35 14.59 4.32 4.90
N ARG A 36 14.57 5.62 5.27
CA ARG A 36 14.65 6.75 4.34
C ARG A 36 16.08 7.21 4.03
N GLU A 37 17.05 6.86 4.88
CA GLU A 37 18.44 7.35 4.79
C GLU A 37 19.14 6.99 3.47
N TYR A 38 18.74 5.87 2.84
CA TYR A 38 19.32 5.38 1.58
C TYR A 38 18.39 5.52 0.36
N ILE A 39 17.25 6.21 0.50
CA ILE A 39 16.29 6.36 -0.59
C ILE A 39 16.63 7.61 -1.40
N THR A 40 17.25 7.41 -2.56
CA THR A 40 17.43 8.47 -3.55
C THR A 40 16.13 8.75 -4.31
N PRO A 41 15.77 10.02 -4.57
CA PRO A 41 14.63 10.36 -5.41
C PRO A 41 14.73 9.73 -6.79
N ARG A 42 13.60 9.25 -7.33
CA ARG A 42 13.52 8.68 -8.68
C ARG A 42 13.72 9.74 -9.74
N GLN A 43 14.55 9.44 -10.73
CA GLN A 43 14.80 10.28 -11.90
C GLN A 43 13.99 9.81 -13.13
N TYR A 44 13.37 8.62 -13.06
CA TYR A 44 12.54 8.04 -14.11
C TYR A 44 13.31 7.79 -15.42
N ILE A 45 14.53 7.28 -15.28
CA ILE A 45 15.44 6.94 -16.40
C ILE A 45 15.59 5.42 -16.57
N SER A 46 16.03 5.00 -17.75
CA SER A 46 16.33 3.59 -18.01
C SER A 46 17.37 3.04 -17.02
N GLY A 47 17.15 1.82 -16.52
CA GLY A 47 18.01 1.17 -15.53
C GLY A 47 17.52 1.30 -14.09
N GLU A 48 16.60 2.23 -13.79
CA GLU A 48 15.96 2.28 -12.47
C GLU A 48 15.14 1.03 -12.18
N SER A 49 15.15 0.56 -10.94
CA SER A 49 14.37 -0.60 -10.52
C SER A 49 13.06 -0.18 -9.84
N HIS A 50 11.94 -0.73 -10.28
CA HIS A 50 10.62 -0.52 -9.67
C HIS A 50 9.98 -1.83 -9.24
N TYR A 51 9.24 -1.78 -8.13
CA TYR A 51 8.53 -2.93 -7.61
C TYR A 51 7.16 -3.14 -8.27
N TYR A 52 6.83 -4.39 -8.55
CA TYR A 52 5.48 -4.84 -8.89
C TYR A 52 5.25 -6.24 -8.31
N LEU A 53 4.19 -6.40 -7.52
CA LEU A 53 3.87 -7.66 -6.82
C LEU A 53 5.06 -8.24 -6.02
N GLY A 54 5.85 -7.36 -5.39
CA GLY A 54 7.01 -7.74 -4.57
C GLY A 54 8.28 -8.06 -5.34
N LYS A 55 8.27 -7.99 -6.68
CA LYS A 55 9.45 -8.22 -7.53
C LYS A 55 9.95 -6.92 -8.14
N GLN A 56 11.26 -6.83 -8.31
CA GLN A 56 11.92 -5.70 -8.95
C GLN A 56 11.99 -5.88 -10.46
N TYR A 57 11.62 -4.84 -11.20
CA TYR A 57 11.64 -4.77 -12.65
C TYR A 57 12.42 -3.55 -13.09
N LEU A 58 13.32 -3.72 -14.06
CA LEU A 58 14.06 -2.59 -14.63
C LEU A 58 13.15 -1.74 -15.52
N LEU A 59 13.20 -0.43 -15.33
CA LEU A 59 12.61 0.57 -16.20
C LEU A 59 13.42 0.65 -17.50
N LYS A 60 12.72 0.67 -18.62
CA LYS A 60 13.29 0.93 -19.93
C LYS A 60 12.44 1.99 -20.64
N VAL A 61 13.05 3.14 -20.86
CA VAL A 61 12.42 4.30 -21.51
C VAL A 61 12.74 4.26 -23.00
N LEU A 62 11.71 4.12 -23.82
CA LEU A 62 11.77 4.06 -25.27
C LEU A 62 11.21 5.35 -25.87
N GLU A 63 11.98 5.98 -26.75
CA GLU A 63 11.54 7.14 -27.52
C GLU A 63 11.14 6.68 -28.92
N GLU A 64 9.84 6.74 -29.22
CA GLU A 64 9.25 6.32 -30.49
C GLU A 64 8.30 7.41 -31.00
N PRO A 65 8.75 8.29 -31.91
CA PRO A 65 7.98 9.46 -32.37
C PRO A 65 6.60 9.13 -32.93
N SER A 66 6.40 7.92 -33.46
CA SER A 66 5.13 7.45 -34.02
C SER A 66 4.56 6.21 -33.31
N GLY A 67 5.16 5.79 -32.19
CA GLY A 67 4.73 4.62 -31.42
C GLY A 67 3.58 4.90 -30.47
N ILE A 68 2.84 3.87 -30.04
CA ILE A 68 1.77 4.04 -29.05
C ILE A 68 2.39 4.33 -27.68
N GLN A 69 2.04 5.47 -27.08
CA GLN A 69 2.48 5.80 -25.73
C GLN A 69 1.85 4.88 -24.68
N GLY A 70 2.62 4.46 -23.69
CA GLY A 70 2.11 3.66 -22.60
C GLY A 70 3.19 2.86 -21.88
N VAL A 71 2.74 2.02 -20.95
CA VAL A 71 3.61 1.14 -20.17
C VAL A 71 3.23 -0.31 -20.44
N LYS A 72 4.22 -1.13 -20.76
CA LYS A 72 4.06 -2.57 -20.93
C LYS A 72 5.06 -3.31 -20.05
N MET A 73 4.65 -4.47 -19.56
CA MET A 73 5.57 -5.41 -18.95
C MET A 73 6.04 -6.38 -20.02
N LEU A 74 7.33 -6.35 -20.36
CA LEU A 74 7.90 -7.19 -21.40
C LEU A 74 9.25 -7.73 -20.95
N ARG A 75 9.44 -9.07 -21.02
CA ARG A 75 10.72 -9.75 -20.72
C ARG A 75 11.35 -9.31 -19.39
N GLY A 76 10.54 -9.19 -18.33
CA GLY A 76 11.02 -8.79 -17.00
C GLY A 76 11.38 -7.30 -16.87
N LYS A 77 10.89 -6.44 -17.77
CA LYS A 77 11.08 -4.99 -17.73
C LYS A 77 9.74 -4.27 -17.73
N LEU A 78 9.73 -3.07 -17.15
CA LEU A 78 8.69 -2.08 -17.36
C LEU A 78 9.15 -1.17 -18.50
N GLU A 79 8.60 -1.39 -19.69
CA GLU A 79 8.90 -0.58 -20.85
C GLU A 79 7.91 0.57 -20.93
N VAL A 80 8.42 1.80 -20.95
CA VAL A 80 7.63 3.02 -21.12
C VAL A 80 7.95 3.59 -22.48
N THR A 81 6.96 3.65 -23.36
CA THR A 81 7.07 4.22 -24.71
C THR A 81 6.47 5.62 -24.74
N LEU A 82 7.17 6.55 -25.34
CA LEU A 82 6.82 7.97 -25.43
C LEU A 82 7.36 8.57 -26.72
N HIS A 83 6.74 9.63 -27.21
CA HIS A 83 7.17 10.29 -28.45
C HIS A 83 8.48 11.07 -28.29
N GLN A 84 8.70 11.66 -27.11
CA GLN A 84 9.89 12.45 -26.78
C GLN A 84 10.20 12.31 -25.29
N ARG A 85 11.47 12.09 -24.94
CA ARG A 85 11.95 11.91 -23.56
C ARG A 85 11.53 13.03 -22.63
N ASN A 86 10.77 12.66 -21.61
CA ASN A 86 10.33 13.55 -20.54
C ASN A 86 10.08 12.73 -19.26
N ALA A 87 10.87 12.97 -18.22
CA ALA A 87 10.80 12.23 -16.96
C ALA A 87 9.44 12.39 -16.25
N ALA A 88 8.84 13.58 -16.28
CA ALA A 88 7.51 13.81 -15.72
C ALA A 88 6.43 12.99 -16.45
N LYS A 89 6.57 12.84 -17.78
CA LYS A 89 5.67 12.00 -18.57
C LYS A 89 5.87 10.51 -18.28
N VAL A 90 7.12 10.05 -18.12
CA VAL A 90 7.42 8.67 -17.71
C VAL A 90 6.78 8.37 -16.35
N ARG A 91 6.94 9.27 -15.37
CA ARG A 91 6.29 9.18 -14.07
C ARG A 91 4.77 9.07 -14.20
N GLN A 92 4.14 9.96 -14.97
CA GLN A 92 2.70 9.96 -15.16
C GLN A 92 2.20 8.62 -15.72
N LEU A 93 2.82 8.14 -16.79
CA LEU A 93 2.46 6.87 -17.44
C LEU A 93 2.63 5.67 -16.49
N LEU A 94 3.71 5.64 -15.69
CA LEU A 94 3.91 4.62 -14.67
C LEU A 94 2.85 4.67 -13.57
N VAL A 95 2.52 5.86 -13.06
CA VAL A 95 1.47 6.03 -12.03
C VAL A 95 0.12 5.52 -12.55
N ASP A 96 -0.26 5.87 -13.78
CA ASP A 96 -1.52 5.45 -14.38
C ASP A 96 -1.53 3.93 -14.64
N TRP A 97 -0.40 3.37 -15.06
CA TRP A 97 -0.23 1.92 -15.18
C TRP A 97 -0.38 1.22 -13.82
N TYR A 98 0.26 1.71 -12.76
CA TYR A 98 0.13 1.15 -11.41
C TYR A 98 -1.32 1.22 -10.90
N LYS A 99 -2.03 2.33 -11.12
CA LYS A 99 -3.45 2.45 -10.75
C LYS A 99 -4.32 1.42 -11.48
N THR A 100 -4.08 1.23 -12.78
CA THR A 100 -4.79 0.23 -13.58
C THR A 100 -4.53 -1.18 -13.06
N ARG A 101 -3.26 -1.53 -12.83
CA ARG A 101 -2.87 -2.83 -12.27
C ARG A 101 -3.37 -3.05 -10.86
N ALA A 102 -3.35 -2.02 -10.01
CA ALA A 102 -3.90 -2.08 -8.66
C ALA A 102 -5.39 -2.45 -8.70
N LYS A 103 -6.18 -1.80 -9.56
CA LYS A 103 -7.61 -2.09 -9.72
C LYS A 103 -7.85 -3.55 -10.10
N GLU A 104 -7.15 -4.04 -11.12
CA GLU A 104 -7.26 -5.43 -11.59
C GLU A 104 -6.85 -6.43 -10.51
N VAL A 105 -5.67 -6.23 -9.91
CA VAL A 105 -5.11 -7.15 -8.91
C VAL A 105 -5.98 -7.16 -7.67
N PHE A 106 -6.33 -6.01 -7.11
CA PHE A 106 -7.06 -5.91 -5.86
C PHE A 106 -8.48 -6.44 -6.01
N SER A 107 -9.15 -6.21 -7.14
CA SER A 107 -10.48 -6.80 -7.39
C SER A 107 -10.39 -8.33 -7.36
N ARG A 108 -9.40 -8.92 -8.05
CA ARG A 108 -9.22 -10.38 -8.04
C ARG A 108 -8.81 -10.92 -6.67
N ARG A 109 -8.00 -10.18 -5.91
CA ARG A 109 -7.62 -10.59 -4.55
C ARG A 109 -8.79 -10.49 -3.58
N LEU A 110 -9.62 -9.46 -3.70
CA LEU A 110 -10.84 -9.30 -2.91
C LEU A 110 -11.75 -10.53 -3.07
N GLU A 111 -12.03 -10.98 -4.30
CA GLU A 111 -12.84 -12.20 -4.51
C GLU A 111 -12.27 -13.40 -3.74
N ALA A 112 -10.96 -13.64 -3.88
CA ALA A 112 -10.32 -14.77 -3.23
C ALA A 112 -10.28 -14.66 -1.69
N MET A 113 -10.27 -13.44 -1.14
CA MET A 113 -10.30 -13.24 0.31
C MET A 113 -11.72 -13.35 0.88
N LEU A 114 -12.75 -13.02 0.08
CA LEU A 114 -14.14 -13.21 0.46
C LEU A 114 -14.50 -14.68 0.69
N GLU A 115 -13.83 -15.63 0.02
CA GLU A 115 -13.97 -17.07 0.28
C GLU A 115 -13.62 -17.45 1.73
N GLN A 116 -12.78 -16.67 2.40
CA GLN A 116 -12.36 -16.90 3.79
C GLN A 116 -13.08 -15.97 4.78
N ALA A 117 -13.55 -14.82 4.32
CA ALA A 117 -14.23 -13.82 5.14
C ALA A 117 -15.74 -14.07 5.23
N LEU A 118 -16.13 -15.23 5.78
CA LEU A 118 -17.53 -15.71 5.80
C LEU A 118 -18.53 -14.81 6.55
N TRP A 119 -18.05 -13.86 7.35
CA TRP A 119 -18.90 -12.86 8.03
C TRP A 119 -19.31 -11.70 7.11
N VAL A 120 -18.76 -11.62 5.89
CA VAL A 120 -19.05 -10.58 4.93
C VAL A 120 -20.15 -11.06 3.99
N SER A 121 -21.37 -10.59 4.22
CA SER A 121 -22.55 -11.03 3.48
C SER A 121 -22.62 -10.50 2.04
N GLU A 122 -22.07 -9.31 1.80
CA GLU A 122 -22.09 -8.65 0.49
C GLU A 122 -20.69 -8.22 0.08
N ARG A 123 -20.41 -8.31 -1.22
CA ARG A 123 -19.14 -7.88 -1.79
C ARG A 123 -18.93 -6.38 -1.57
N PRO A 124 -17.89 -5.96 -0.81
CA PRO A 124 -17.58 -4.56 -0.63
C PRO A 124 -17.29 -3.82 -1.92
N GLN A 125 -17.72 -2.57 -2.00
CA GLN A 125 -17.23 -1.67 -3.04
C GLN A 125 -15.74 -1.40 -2.81
N LEU A 126 -14.94 -1.58 -3.87
CA LEU A 126 -13.51 -1.28 -3.85
C LEU A 126 -13.24 0.10 -4.46
N HIS A 127 -12.64 0.97 -3.67
CA HIS A 127 -12.18 2.28 -4.07
C HIS A 127 -10.65 2.38 -4.01
N LEU A 128 -10.06 3.15 -4.92
CA LEU A 128 -8.61 3.37 -4.97
C LEU A 128 -8.30 4.83 -4.66
N LEU A 129 -7.53 5.07 -3.62
CA LEU A 129 -7.14 6.42 -3.20
C LEU A 129 -5.70 6.41 -2.72
N THR A 130 -4.86 7.28 -3.27
CA THR A 130 -3.49 7.46 -2.77
C THR A 130 -3.54 8.08 -1.39
N MET A 131 -3.04 7.34 -0.40
CA MET A 131 -2.99 7.75 1.00
C MET A 131 -1.53 7.96 1.42
N GLN A 132 -1.30 8.86 2.38
CA GLN A 132 0.06 9.17 2.87
C GLN A 132 0.51 8.26 4.01
N THR A 133 -0.44 7.76 4.82
CA THR A 133 -0.14 7.13 6.11
C THR A 133 -0.65 5.70 6.24
N GLN A 134 -1.44 5.22 5.27
CA GLN A 134 -2.10 3.91 5.36
C GLN A 134 -2.19 3.21 4.00
N TRP A 135 -2.28 1.88 4.04
CA TRP A 135 -2.45 1.04 2.85
C TRP A 135 -3.92 0.80 2.50
N GLY A 136 -4.80 0.88 3.49
CA GLY A 136 -6.23 0.65 3.34
C GLY A 136 -7.05 1.38 4.40
N SER A 137 -8.35 1.41 4.19
CA SER A 137 -9.36 1.79 5.19
C SER A 137 -10.73 1.23 4.81
N CYS A 138 -11.52 0.81 5.78
CA CYS A 138 -12.93 0.46 5.62
C CYS A 138 -13.86 1.58 6.11
N SER A 139 -14.85 1.96 5.31
CA SER A 139 -15.89 2.90 5.76
C SER A 139 -16.91 2.20 6.69
N PRO A 140 -17.70 2.96 7.48
CA PRO A 140 -18.78 2.38 8.27
C PRO A 140 -19.86 1.65 7.44
N HIS A 141 -19.96 1.97 6.14
CA HIS A 141 -20.89 1.32 5.20
C HIS A 141 -20.23 0.14 4.46
N GLY A 142 -19.07 -0.33 4.92
CA GLY A 142 -18.38 -1.49 4.34
C GLY A 142 -17.64 -1.20 3.03
N ARG A 143 -17.37 0.05 2.65
CA ARG A 143 -16.56 0.36 1.46
C ARG A 143 -15.07 0.22 1.77
N LEU A 144 -14.38 -0.63 1.02
CA LEU A 144 -12.93 -0.82 1.11
C LEU A 144 -12.22 0.22 0.24
N THR A 145 -11.34 1.02 0.83
CA THR A 145 -10.48 1.94 0.08
C THR A 145 -9.04 1.49 0.23
N LEU A 146 -8.34 1.23 -0.89
CA LEU A 146 -6.95 0.77 -0.89
C LEU A 146 -6.03 1.75 -1.61
N ASN A 147 -4.80 1.86 -1.13
CA ASN A 147 -3.75 2.66 -1.74
C ASN A 147 -3.22 1.95 -3.01
N PRO A 148 -3.26 2.57 -4.21
CA PRO A 148 -2.78 1.93 -5.44
C PRO A 148 -1.34 1.45 -5.36
N TYR A 149 -0.48 2.12 -4.58
CA TYR A 149 0.92 1.72 -4.44
C TYR A 149 1.10 0.39 -3.71
N LEU A 150 0.08 -0.11 -3.00
CA LEU A 150 0.10 -1.45 -2.40
C LEU A 150 0.35 -2.55 -3.46
N VAL A 151 0.05 -2.33 -4.74
CA VAL A 151 0.32 -3.29 -5.83
C VAL A 151 1.81 -3.53 -6.06
N LYS A 152 2.68 -2.68 -5.49
CA LYS A 152 4.13 -2.86 -5.50
C LYS A 152 4.59 -3.90 -4.46
N ALA A 153 3.81 -4.12 -3.41
CA ALA A 153 4.09 -5.12 -2.38
C ALA A 153 3.82 -6.55 -2.87
N PRO A 154 4.40 -7.60 -2.23
CA PRO A 154 4.07 -8.99 -2.49
C PRO A 154 2.57 -9.25 -2.38
N ARG A 155 2.07 -10.23 -3.15
CA ARG A 155 0.65 -10.59 -3.16
C ARG A 155 0.10 -10.91 -1.75
N GLU A 156 0.87 -11.61 -0.92
CA GLU A 156 0.49 -11.89 0.48
C GLU A 156 0.26 -10.61 1.30
N CYS A 157 1.04 -9.55 1.06
CA CYS A 157 0.85 -8.26 1.73
C CYS A 157 -0.44 -7.57 1.26
N ILE A 158 -0.79 -7.72 -0.02
CA ILE A 158 -2.07 -7.23 -0.57
C ILE A 158 -3.23 -7.96 0.11
N ASP A 159 -3.12 -9.29 0.22
CA ASP A 159 -4.13 -10.15 0.87
C ASP A 159 -4.29 -9.78 2.34
N TYR A 160 -3.18 -9.57 3.04
CA TYR A 160 -3.16 -9.10 4.42
C TYR A 160 -3.94 -7.81 4.60
N VAL A 161 -3.70 -6.78 3.78
CA VAL A 161 -4.41 -5.49 3.89
C VAL A 161 -5.90 -5.68 3.57
N ILE A 162 -6.25 -6.45 2.54
CA ILE A 162 -7.65 -6.72 2.22
C ILE A 162 -8.36 -7.41 3.39
N LEU A 163 -7.78 -8.50 3.93
CA LEU A 163 -8.35 -9.21 5.07
C LEU A 163 -8.46 -8.32 6.32
N HIS A 164 -7.47 -7.45 6.55
CA HIS A 164 -7.51 -6.46 7.62
C HIS A 164 -8.73 -5.54 7.49
N GLU A 165 -8.98 -4.98 6.31
CA GLU A 165 -10.15 -4.14 6.07
C GLU A 165 -11.47 -4.92 6.12
N LEU A 166 -11.49 -6.19 5.68
CA LEU A 166 -12.67 -7.06 5.80
C LEU A 166 -12.97 -7.40 7.27
N CYS A 167 -11.96 -7.57 8.11
CA CYS A 167 -12.15 -7.76 9.56
C CYS A 167 -12.82 -6.54 10.19
N HIS A 168 -12.55 -5.33 9.69
CA HIS A 168 -13.20 -4.11 10.17
C HIS A 168 -14.71 -4.02 9.90
N ILE A 169 -15.24 -4.86 9.01
CA ILE A 169 -16.69 -4.99 8.80
C ILE A 169 -17.37 -5.63 10.02
N ALA A 170 -16.73 -6.60 10.66
CA ALA A 170 -17.24 -7.25 11.87
C ALA A 170 -16.77 -6.56 13.16
N GLU A 171 -15.53 -6.07 13.18
CA GLU A 171 -14.87 -5.53 14.37
C GLU A 171 -14.23 -4.16 14.07
N HIS A 172 -14.94 -3.08 14.43
CA HIS A 172 -14.55 -1.71 14.08
C HIS A 172 -13.24 -1.21 14.72
N ASN A 173 -12.76 -1.87 15.77
CA ASN A 173 -11.54 -1.53 16.48
C ASN A 173 -10.59 -2.72 16.50
N HIS A 174 -9.28 -2.49 16.66
CA HIS A 174 -8.28 -3.56 16.85
C HIS A 174 -8.35 -4.20 18.26
N SER A 175 -9.51 -4.75 18.59
CA SER A 175 -9.81 -5.46 19.83
C SER A 175 -9.19 -6.87 19.82
N GLU A 176 -9.24 -7.59 20.95
CA GLU A 176 -8.85 -9.00 20.97
C GLU A 176 -9.65 -9.85 19.98
N ARG A 177 -10.95 -9.51 19.79
CA ARG A 177 -11.82 -10.18 18.81
C ARG A 177 -11.35 -9.95 17.39
N PHE A 178 -10.92 -8.73 17.07
CA PHE A 178 -10.31 -8.41 15.77
C PHE A 178 -9.09 -9.30 15.49
N TYR A 179 -8.14 -9.37 16.42
CA TYR A 179 -6.92 -10.15 16.21
C TYR A 179 -7.19 -11.66 16.16
N ARG A 180 -8.18 -12.13 16.92
CA ARG A 180 -8.65 -13.51 16.83
C ARG A 180 -9.21 -13.82 15.45
N LEU A 181 -10.06 -12.94 14.91
CA LEU A 181 -10.63 -13.07 13.58
C LEU A 181 -9.53 -13.04 12.50
N MET A 182 -8.61 -12.09 12.59
CA MET A 182 -7.47 -11.98 11.67
C MET A 182 -6.59 -13.25 11.71
N GLY A 183 -6.33 -13.78 12.90
CA GLY A 183 -5.57 -15.02 13.08
C GLY A 183 -6.27 -16.26 12.51
N GLN A 184 -7.60 -16.29 12.48
CA GLN A 184 -8.37 -17.37 11.86
C GLN A 184 -8.23 -17.36 10.33
N VAL A 185 -8.31 -16.19 9.70
CA VAL A 185 -8.23 -16.07 8.24
C VAL A 185 -6.79 -15.98 7.71
N MET A 186 -5.82 -15.62 8.55
CA MET A 186 -4.41 -15.58 8.19
C MET A 186 -3.53 -15.89 9.42
N PRO A 187 -3.26 -17.18 9.71
CA PRO A 187 -2.54 -17.63 10.91
C PRO A 187 -1.09 -17.12 11.11
N ALA A 188 -0.54 -16.33 10.18
CA ALA A 188 0.81 -15.75 10.25
C ALA A 188 0.84 -14.27 9.80
N TRP A 189 -0.27 -13.55 9.98
CA TRP A 189 -0.43 -12.19 9.49
C TRP A 189 0.63 -11.20 10.03
N GLU A 190 1.16 -11.43 11.24
CA GLU A 190 2.17 -10.57 11.84
C GLU A 190 3.47 -10.53 11.02
N ILE A 191 3.92 -11.68 10.50
CA ILE A 191 5.11 -11.79 9.64
C ILE A 191 4.88 -11.00 8.34
N VAL A 192 3.69 -11.15 7.75
CA VAL A 192 3.30 -10.45 6.52
C VAL A 192 3.21 -8.94 6.74
N LYS A 193 2.68 -8.52 7.89
CA LYS A 193 2.64 -7.11 8.31
C LYS A 193 4.04 -6.54 8.45
N THR A 194 4.93 -7.22 9.19
CA THR A 194 6.32 -6.78 9.36
C THR A 194 7.04 -6.66 8.02
N ARG A 195 6.81 -7.60 7.10
CA ARG A 195 7.34 -7.52 5.73
C ARG A 195 6.82 -6.28 5.00
N LEU A 196 5.52 -6.01 5.05
CA LEU A 196 4.92 -4.84 4.39
C LEU A 196 5.44 -3.52 4.99
N ASP A 197 5.54 -3.43 6.31
CA ASP A 197 6.07 -2.25 7.01
C ASP A 197 7.54 -2.00 6.64
N GLY A 198 8.34 -3.05 6.46
CA GLY A 198 9.72 -2.97 5.98
C GLY A 198 9.85 -2.45 4.54
N MET A 199 8.80 -2.58 3.73
CA MET A 199 8.78 -2.11 2.33
C MET A 199 8.21 -0.69 2.18
N ALA A 200 7.53 -0.15 3.20
CA ALA A 200 6.79 1.10 3.08
C ALA A 200 7.67 2.28 2.64
N GLY A 201 8.84 2.44 3.24
CA GLY A 201 9.80 3.48 2.84
C GLY A 201 10.15 3.41 1.34
N VAL A 202 10.45 2.20 0.84
CA VAL A 202 10.87 1.99 -0.56
C VAL A 202 9.70 2.08 -1.55
N ILE A 203 8.49 1.73 -1.14
CA ILE A 203 7.31 1.83 -2.01
C ILE A 203 6.87 3.30 -2.16
N PHE A 204 6.95 4.08 -1.07
CA PHE A 204 6.59 5.49 -1.05
C PHE A 204 7.73 6.42 -1.46
N SER A 205 8.91 5.91 -1.84
CA SER A 205 9.99 6.73 -2.43
C SER A 205 9.60 7.47 -3.71
N ASP A 206 8.51 7.03 -4.34
CA ASP A 206 8.03 7.53 -5.63
C ASP A 206 6.98 8.66 -5.49
N LEU A 207 6.51 8.91 -4.25
CA LEU A 207 5.61 10.02 -3.90
C LEU A 207 6.39 11.32 -3.76
#